data_AF-A0A090I546-F1
#
_entry.id   AF-A0A090I546-F1
#
_cell.length_a   1.000
_cell.length_b   1.000
_cell.length_c   1.000
_cell.angle_alpha   90.00
_cell.angle_beta   90.00
_cell.angle_gamma   90.00
#
_symmetry.space_group_name_H-M   'P 1'
#
loop_
_entity.id
_entity.type
_entity.pdbx_description
1 polymer ?
#
loop_
_entity_poly.entity_id
_entity_poly.type
_entity_poly.pdbx_seq_one_letter_code
_entity_poly.pdbx_strand_id
1 'polypeptide(L)'
;MKYLVCENCGGYYTLEEDEPLDDFELCHCGGKLYLMEEETLLELQYPNITCQYCGNENTINSAFCSECGQILTSAKDIYRTSPREKLKPVGIFAGVTFILVSIVLLGLFI
;
A
#
# COMPACT_ATOMS: atom_id res chain seq x y z
N MET A 1 5.80 4.13 -16.20
CA MET A 1 5.49 3.44 -14.93
C MET A 1 5.17 4.44 -13.82
N LYS A 2 4.33 4.09 -12.85
CA LYS A 2 3.99 4.94 -11.69
C LYS A 2 4.60 4.39 -10.42
N TYR A 3 4.93 5.27 -9.48
CA TYR A 3 5.64 4.94 -8.26
C TYR A 3 5.03 5.68 -7.08
N LEU A 4 4.87 5.02 -5.93
CA LEU A 4 4.56 5.68 -4.66
C LEU A 4 5.83 5.77 -3.82
N VAL A 5 6.20 6.97 -3.37
CA VAL A 5 7.40 7.23 -2.57
C VAL A 5 6.99 7.77 -1.20
N CYS A 6 7.52 7.18 -0.13
CA CYS A 6 7.25 7.61 1.23
C CYS A 6 8.14 8.79 1.61
N GLU A 7 7.52 9.84 2.16
CA GLU A 7 8.21 11.05 2.59
C GLU A 7 9.07 10.86 3.84
N ASN A 8 8.73 9.88 4.67
CA ASN A 8 9.33 9.71 5.98
C ASN A 8 10.51 8.72 5.95
N CYS A 9 10.33 7.56 5.31
CA CYS A 9 11.38 6.53 5.24
C CYS A 9 12.06 6.42 3.88
N GLY A 10 11.56 7.12 2.85
CA GLY A 10 12.08 7.04 1.48
C GLY A 10 11.69 5.77 0.72
N GLY A 11 10.99 4.82 1.35
CA GLY A 11 10.55 3.58 0.69
C GLY A 11 9.70 3.86 -0.55
N TYR A 12 9.85 3.04 -1.60
CA TYR A 12 9.07 3.19 -2.84
C TYR A 12 8.33 1.91 -3.24
N TYR A 13 7.23 2.07 -3.98
CA TYR A 13 6.43 0.99 -4.56
C TYR A 13 6.15 1.28 -6.03
N THR A 14 6.32 0.31 -6.92
CA THR A 14 6.00 0.46 -8.35
C THR A 14 4.58 -0.04 -8.59
N LEU A 15 3.73 0.82 -9.16
CA LEU A 15 2.36 0.46 -9.52
C LEU A 15 2.32 -0.16 -10.91
N GLU A 16 1.63 -1.29 -10.98
CA GLU A 16 1.20 -1.89 -12.24
C GLU A 16 0.04 -1.07 -12.85
N GLU A 17 -0.17 -1.19 -14.17
CA GLU A 17 -1.15 -0.37 -14.91
C GLU A 17 -2.60 -0.53 -14.40
N ASP A 18 -2.93 -1.69 -13.84
CA ASP A 18 -4.27 -2.05 -13.38
C ASP A 18 -4.45 -1.96 -11.85
N GLU A 19 -3.48 -1.39 -11.12
CA GLU A 19 -3.53 -1.31 -9.66
C GLU A 19 -4.15 0.01 -9.17
N PRO A 20 -5.23 -0.02 -8.36
CA PRO A 20 -5.88 1.20 -7.88
C PRO A 20 -5.03 1.91 -6.81
N LEU A 21 -4.92 3.23 -6.93
CA LEU A 21 -4.19 4.09 -5.98
C LEU A 21 -4.83 4.12 -4.59
N ASP A 22 -6.14 3.89 -4.53
CA ASP A 22 -6.95 4.00 -3.31
C ASP A 22 -6.59 2.93 -2.27
N ASP A 23 -5.91 1.86 -2.68
CA ASP A 23 -5.44 0.80 -1.77
C ASP A 23 -4.18 1.21 -0.96
N PHE A 24 -3.60 2.38 -1.24
CA PHE A 24 -2.32 2.83 -0.68
C PHE A 24 -2.43 4.15 0.09
N GLU A 25 -3.07 4.12 1.27
CA GLU A 25 -3.26 5.32 2.08
C GLU A 25 -1.98 5.80 2.80
N LEU A 26 -1.19 4.88 3.38
CA LEU A 26 -0.04 5.19 4.23
C LEU A 26 1.09 4.16 4.05
N CYS A 27 2.33 4.60 4.20
CA CYS A 27 3.47 3.70 4.30
C CYS A 27 3.42 2.91 5.61
N HIS A 28 4.03 1.72 5.65
CA HIS A 28 4.14 0.91 6.86
C HIS A 28 4.80 1.65 8.04
N CYS A 29 5.67 2.62 7.75
CA CYS A 29 6.28 3.47 8.79
C CYS A 29 5.34 4.59 9.32
N GLY A 30 4.11 4.67 8.81
CA GLY A 30 3.13 5.73 9.10
C GLY A 30 3.30 7.01 8.27
N GLY A 31 4.28 7.06 7.35
CA GLY A 31 4.52 8.23 6.50
C GLY A 31 3.58 8.32 5.30
N LYS A 32 3.35 9.53 4.81
CA LYS A 32 2.55 9.77 3.59
C LYS A 32 3.27 9.29 2.34
N LEU A 33 2.50 8.81 1.37
CA LEU A 33 2.98 8.36 0.06
C LEU A 33 2.68 9.43 -1.01
N TYR A 34 3.66 9.68 -1.88
CA TYR A 34 3.53 10.57 -3.03
C TYR A 34 3.64 9.78 -4.34
N LEU A 35 2.70 10.01 -5.26
CA LEU A 35 2.73 9.44 -6.59
C LEU A 35 3.75 10.18 -7.47
N MET A 36 4.63 9.43 -8.12
CA MET A 36 5.62 9.89 -9.08
C MET A 36 5.53 9.05 -10.35
N GLU A 37 5.72 9.69 -11.50
CA GLU A 37 5.71 8.99 -12.79
C GLU A 37 7.15 8.79 -13.28
N GLU A 38 7.38 7.78 -14.11
CA GLU A 38 8.72 7.44 -14.62
C GLU A 38 9.41 8.61 -15.33
N GLU A 39 8.62 9.42 -16.04
CA GLU A 39 9.07 10.65 -16.70
C GLU A 39 9.63 11.67 -15.69
N THR A 40 9.08 11.69 -14.47
CA THR A 40 9.59 12.51 -13.35
C THR A 40 10.75 11.84 -12.59
N LEU A 41 10.84 10.50 -12.56
CA LEU A 41 11.94 9.79 -11.88
C LEU A 41 13.24 9.80 -12.69
N LEU A 42 13.17 9.93 -14.02
CA LEU A 42 14.35 10.08 -14.87
C LEU A 42 15.10 11.40 -14.61
N GLU A 43 14.45 12.40 -14.01
CA GLU A 43 15.04 13.66 -13.58
C GLU A 43 15.46 13.65 -12.09
N LEU A 44 14.99 12.68 -11.31
CA LEU A 44 15.22 12.64 -9.86
C LEU A 44 16.31 11.62 -9.52
N GLN A 45 17.41 12.16 -9.01
CA GLN A 45 18.43 11.40 -8.29
C GLN A 45 17.74 10.50 -7.26
N TYR A 46 17.79 9.17 -7.49
CA TYR A 46 17.05 8.12 -6.75
C TYR A 46 16.86 8.44 -5.26
N PRO A 47 15.68 8.16 -4.67
CA PRO A 47 15.38 8.52 -3.29
C PRO A 47 16.39 7.93 -2.30
N ASN A 48 16.61 8.67 -1.20
CA ASN A 48 17.45 8.22 -0.10
C ASN A 48 16.60 7.42 0.90
N ILE A 49 17.21 6.43 1.56
CA ILE A 49 16.63 5.69 2.69
C ILE A 49 17.40 6.01 3.96
N THR A 50 16.68 6.29 5.04
CA THR A 50 17.27 6.54 6.36
C THR A 50 17.38 5.24 7.14
N CYS A 51 18.58 4.94 7.64
CA CYS A 51 18.81 3.76 8.46
C CYS A 51 18.01 3.87 9.77
N GLN A 52 17.11 2.91 10.02
CA GLN A 52 16.27 2.92 11.24
C GLN A 52 17.05 2.67 12.53
N TYR A 53 18.30 2.19 12.44
CA TYR A 53 19.12 1.89 13.62
C TYR A 53 20.02 3.05 14.03
N CYS A 54 20.72 3.67 13.09
CA CYS A 54 21.66 4.76 13.39
C CYS A 54 21.24 6.13 12.84
N GLY A 55 20.19 6.21 12.02
CA GLY A 55 19.73 7.45 11.42
C GLY A 55 20.53 7.93 10.20
N ASN A 56 21.58 7.23 9.77
CA ASN A 56 22.35 7.65 8.60
C ASN A 56 21.55 7.52 7.30
N GLU A 57 21.69 8.51 6.41
CA GLU A 57 21.11 8.48 5.07
C GLU A 57 21.94 7.61 4.12
N ASN A 58 21.25 6.78 3.34
CA ASN A 58 21.85 5.90 2.35
C ASN A 58 21.05 6.01 1.04
N THR A 59 21.59 5.50 -0.05
CA THR A 59 20.80 5.36 -1.29
C THR A 59 19.84 4.17 -1.15
N ILE A 60 18.68 4.23 -1.80
CA ILE A 60 17.65 3.19 -1.62
C ILE A 60 18.04 1.79 -2.12
N ASN A 61 19.07 1.69 -2.95
CA ASN A 61 19.60 0.43 -3.45
C ASN A 61 20.74 -0.14 -2.59
N SER A 62 21.13 0.55 -1.51
CA SER A 62 22.14 0.04 -0.58
C SER A 62 21.57 -1.14 0.23
N ALA A 63 22.24 -2.30 0.16
CA ALA A 63 21.88 -3.47 0.95
C ALA A 63 22.22 -3.30 2.45
N PHE A 64 23.19 -2.44 2.77
CA PHE A 64 23.67 -2.21 4.13
C PHE A 64 23.85 -0.71 4.37
N CYS A 65 23.70 -0.29 5.62
CA CYS A 65 24.02 1.06 6.04
C CYS A 65 25.54 1.29 5.97
N SER A 66 25.96 2.35 5.29
CA SER A 66 27.36 2.72 5.14
C SER A 66 28.05 3.07 6.45
N GLU A 67 27.30 3.52 7.46
CA GLU A 67 27.83 3.92 8.76
C GLU A 67 27.82 2.79 9.78
N CYS A 68 26.67 2.16 10.03
CA CYS A 68 26.55 1.16 11.10
C CYS A 68 26.61 -0.29 10.62
N GLY A 69 26.62 -0.53 9.30
CA GLY A 69 26.65 -1.87 8.72
C GLY A 69 25.36 -2.67 8.82
N GLN A 70 24.30 -2.12 9.42
CA GLN A 70 23.02 -2.80 9.52
C GLN A 70 22.41 -3.04 8.14
N ILE A 71 21.80 -4.21 7.96
CA ILE A 71 21.03 -4.55 6.75
C ILE A 71 19.90 -3.54 6.59
N LEU A 72 19.82 -2.91 5.43
CA LEU A 72 18.71 -2.05 5.05
C LEU A 72 17.67 -2.93 4.37
N THR A 73 16.42 -2.83 4.80
CA THR A 73 15.33 -3.55 4.14
C THR A 73 15.13 -2.91 2.77
N SER A 74 15.50 -3.63 1.71
CA SER A 74 15.24 -3.18 0.35
C SER A 74 13.74 -3.08 0.14
N ALA A 75 13.28 -2.09 -0.62
CA ALA A 75 11.85 -1.90 -0.93
C ALA A 75 11.21 -3.18 -1.54
N LYS A 76 12.02 -4.00 -2.22
CA LYS A 76 11.60 -5.28 -2.82
C LYS A 76 11.16 -6.34 -1.80
N ASP A 77 11.69 -6.31 -0.59
CA ASP A 77 11.45 -7.36 0.42
C ASP A 77 10.29 -7.02 1.38
N ILE A 78 9.94 -5.75 1.51
CA ILE A 78 8.80 -5.29 2.34
C ILE A 78 7.46 -5.80 1.77
N TYR A 79 7.35 -5.95 0.45
CA TYR A 79 6.11 -6.35 -0.22
C TYR A 79 5.69 -7.81 0.05
N ARG A 80 6.62 -8.73 0.34
CA ARG A 80 6.30 -10.17 0.38
C ARG A 80 5.54 -10.65 1.61
N THR A 81 5.37 -9.82 2.64
CA THR A 81 4.85 -10.28 3.94
C THR A 81 3.52 -9.68 4.38
N SER A 82 2.82 -8.91 3.52
CA SER A 82 1.49 -8.39 3.86
C SER A 82 0.46 -9.54 4.03
N PRO A 83 -0.15 -9.73 5.20
CA PRO A 83 -1.23 -10.69 5.40
C PRO A 83 -2.48 -10.23 4.64
N ARG A 84 -3.01 -11.06 3.74
CA ARG A 84 -4.32 -10.85 3.09
C ARG A 84 -5.42 -10.73 4.15
N GLU A 85 -5.88 -9.52 4.46
CA GLU A 85 -7.18 -9.37 5.11
C GLU A 85 -8.27 -9.76 4.10
N LYS A 86 -8.90 -10.91 4.38
CA LYS A 86 -10.02 -11.43 3.60
C LYS A 86 -11.15 -10.41 3.58
N LEU A 87 -11.51 -9.93 2.39
CA LEU A 87 -12.73 -9.18 2.15
C LEU A 87 -13.94 -9.91 2.76
N LYS A 88 -14.75 -9.19 3.55
CA LYS A 88 -16.05 -9.68 4.03
C LYS A 88 -17.12 -9.38 2.97
N PRO A 89 -17.90 -10.36 2.49
CA PRO A 89 -18.98 -10.13 1.53
C PRO A 89 -20.23 -9.59 2.27
N VAL A 90 -20.40 -8.27 2.32
CA VAL A 90 -21.55 -7.62 2.98
C VAL A 90 -22.80 -7.58 2.08
N GLY A 91 -22.67 -7.82 0.77
CA GLY A 91 -23.73 -7.55 -0.22
C GLY A 91 -24.85 -8.59 -0.37
N ILE A 92 -24.69 -9.83 0.09
CA ILE A 92 -25.69 -10.90 -0.17
C ILE A 92 -26.83 -10.87 0.86
N PHE A 93 -26.55 -10.48 2.10
CA PHE A 93 -27.53 -10.57 3.19
C PHE A 93 -28.67 -9.54 3.08
N ALA A 94 -28.41 -8.34 2.57
CA ALA A 94 -29.43 -7.29 2.46
C ALA A 94 -30.52 -7.62 1.42
N GLY A 95 -30.15 -8.27 0.31
CA GLY A 95 -31.11 -8.62 -0.76
C GLY A 95 -32.11 -9.70 -0.35
N VAL A 96 -31.64 -10.75 0.31
CA VAL A 96 -32.50 -11.88 0.74
C VAL A 96 -33.49 -11.43 1.81
N THR A 97 -33.07 -10.54 2.73
CA THR A 97 -33.98 -10.00 3.76
C THR A 97 -35.10 -9.16 3.15
N PHE A 98 -34.83 -8.36 2.12
CA PHE A 98 -35.86 -7.55 1.46
C PHE A 98 -36.89 -8.41 0.73
N ILE A 99 -36.45 -9.47 0.06
CA ILE A 99 -37.32 -10.39 -0.67
C ILE A 99 -38.24 -11.14 0.30
N LEU A 100 -37.70 -11.66 1.41
CA LEU A 100 -38.50 -12.39 2.40
C LEU A 100 -39.52 -11.49 3.10
N VAL A 101 -39.14 -10.26 3.48
CA VAL A 101 -40.07 -9.30 4.10
C VAL A 101 -41.21 -8.93 3.14
N SER A 102 -40.91 -8.75 1.85
CA SER A 102 -41.92 -8.42 0.84
C SER A 102 -42.95 -9.54 0.64
N ILE A 103 -42.51 -10.80 0.65
CA ILE A 103 -43.41 -11.97 0.51
C ILE A 103 -44.32 -12.08 1.74
N VAL A 104 -43.80 -11.90 2.94
CA VAL A 104 -44.60 -11.96 4.18
C VAL A 104 -45.66 -10.86 4.22
N LEU A 105 -45.30 -9.63 3.82
CA LEU A 105 -46.27 -8.54 3.74
C LEU A 105 -47.37 -8.85 2.72
N LEU A 106 -47.03 -9.27 1.50
CA LEU A 106 -48.04 -9.62 0.48
C LEU A 106 -48.94 -10.77 0.91
N GLY A 107 -48.41 -11.77 1.62
CA GLY A 107 -49.17 -12.90 2.14
C GLY A 107 -50.10 -12.58 3.31
N LEU A 108 -49.84 -11.51 4.07
CA LEU A 108 -50.71 -11.05 5.17
C LEU A 108 -51.92 -10.23 4.70
N PHE A 109 -51.91 -9.78 3.44
CA PHE A 109 -53.00 -8.98 2.82
C PHE A 109 -53.95 -9.81 1.95
N ILE A 110 -53.81 -11.14 1.94
CA ILE A 110 -54.70 -12.12 1.30
C ILE A 110 -55.46 -12.87 2.40
#